data_AF-A0A6N8HZR0-F1
#
_entry.id   AF-A0A6N8HZR0-F1
#
_cell.length_a   1.000
_cell.length_b   1.000
_cell.length_c   1.000
_cell.angle_alpha   90.00
_cell.angle_beta   90.00
_cell.angle_gamma   90.00
#
_symmetry.space_group_name_H-M   'P 1'
#
loop_
_entity.id
_entity.type
_entity.pdbx_description
1 polymer ?
#
loop_
_entity_poly.entity_id
_entity_poly.type
_entity_poly.pdbx_seq_one_letter_code
_entity_poly.pdbx_strand_id
1 'polypeptide(L)'
;MLPRPEARRRSSRGDGNGLNFLFNDYDRLVVENPLPFNPLKDPVLYEELMKNDDGLQFSHTMEEQIGGQLKAGFRLTELFEDRDRPGNGRLRDFAPTYLATRAVKP
;
A
#
# COMPACT_ATOMS: atom_id res chain seq x y z
N MET A 1 22.83 22.83 -32.93
CA MET A 1 22.19 21.59 -32.44
C MET A 1 21.88 21.82 -30.97
N LEU A 2 20.62 22.07 -30.61
CA LEU A 2 20.23 22.24 -29.20
C LEU A 2 20.35 20.87 -28.50
N PRO A 3 20.89 20.80 -27.27
CA PRO A 3 20.98 19.55 -26.54
C PRO A 3 19.56 19.01 -26.27
N ARG A 4 19.34 17.71 -26.49
CA ARG A 4 18.06 17.07 -26.15
C ARG A 4 17.89 17.13 -24.63
N PRO A 5 16.68 17.40 -24.10
CA PRO A 5 16.46 17.40 -22.67
C PRO A 5 16.76 16.00 -22.11
N GLU A 6 17.62 15.94 -21.10
CA GLU A 6 17.93 14.70 -20.39
C GLU A 6 16.62 14.07 -19.89
N ALA A 7 16.41 12.80 -20.21
CA ALA A 7 15.22 12.07 -19.81
C ALA A 7 15.22 11.86 -18.28
N ARG A 8 14.60 12.77 -17.54
CA ARG A 8 14.35 12.60 -16.09
C ARG A 8 13.64 11.27 -15.86
N ARG A 9 14.24 10.39 -15.06
CA ARG A 9 13.60 9.12 -14.66
C ARG A 9 12.36 9.43 -13.80
N ARG A 10 11.20 9.00 -14.28
CA ARG A 10 9.91 9.10 -13.60
C ARG A 10 9.57 7.76 -12.96
N SER A 11 9.01 7.79 -11.75
CA SER A 11 8.51 6.61 -11.05
C SER A 11 7.09 6.89 -10.55
N SER A 12 6.21 5.89 -10.70
CA SER A 12 4.90 5.81 -10.08
C SER A 12 4.82 4.51 -9.31
N ARG A 13 4.55 4.57 -8.00
CA ARG A 13 4.37 3.38 -7.16
C ARG A 13 3.00 3.49 -6.51
N GLY A 14 2.14 2.50 -6.77
CA GLY A 14 0.87 2.30 -6.07
C GLY A 14 1.05 1.25 -4.98
N ASP A 15 0.58 1.53 -3.78
CA ASP A 15 0.67 0.61 -2.64
C ASP A 15 -0.51 0.86 -1.68
N GLY A 16 -0.81 -0.09 -0.80
CA GLY A 16 -1.82 0.09 0.24
C GLY A 16 -1.27 0.88 1.42
N ASN A 17 -2.12 1.63 2.13
CA ASN A 17 -1.75 2.24 3.43
C ASN A 17 -1.82 1.25 4.61
N GLY A 18 -2.24 0.00 4.35
CA GLY A 18 -2.35 -1.08 5.33
C GLY A 18 -3.66 -1.13 6.10
N LEU A 19 -4.54 -0.12 5.99
CA LEU A 19 -5.80 -0.09 6.73
C LEU A 19 -6.72 -1.28 6.39
N ASN A 20 -6.67 -1.77 5.15
CA ASN A 20 -7.42 -2.94 4.71
C ASN A 20 -6.99 -4.24 5.40
N PHE A 21 -5.82 -4.27 6.05
CA PHE A 21 -5.40 -5.41 6.87
C PHE A 21 -5.69 -5.18 8.36
N LEU A 22 -5.71 -3.93 8.83
CA LEU A 22 -5.97 -3.60 10.23
C LEU A 22 -7.37 -4.05 10.67
N PHE A 23 -8.35 -3.95 9.77
CA PHE A 23 -9.74 -4.24 10.06
C PHE A 23 -10.20 -5.54 9.42
N ASN A 24 -10.92 -6.35 10.20
CA ASN A 24 -11.90 -7.29 9.68
C ASN A 24 -13.20 -6.56 9.42
N ASP A 25 -13.81 -6.75 8.25
CA ASP A 25 -15.00 -6.01 7.85
C ASP A 25 -16.15 -6.87 7.29
N TYR A 26 -16.16 -8.18 7.58
CA TYR A 26 -17.21 -9.11 7.14
C TYR A 26 -18.62 -8.71 7.60
N ASP A 27 -18.78 -8.30 8.87
CA ASP A 27 -20.06 -7.81 9.42
C ASP A 27 -19.91 -6.38 9.97
N ARG A 28 -18.84 -6.12 10.73
CA ARG A 28 -18.51 -4.82 11.34
C ARG A 28 -17.03 -4.51 11.14
N LEU A 29 -16.65 -3.23 11.23
CA LEU A 29 -15.24 -2.83 11.27
C LEU A 29 -14.65 -3.12 12.66
N VAL A 30 -13.93 -4.24 12.76
CA VAL A 30 -13.25 -4.67 13.99
C VAL A 30 -11.74 -4.59 13.76
N VAL A 31 -11.01 -3.93 14.65
CA VAL A 31 -9.55 -3.96 14.63
C VAL A 31 -9.10 -5.36 15.02
N GLU A 32 -8.48 -6.06 14.08
CA GLU A 32 -8.08 -7.46 14.27
C GLU A 32 -6.56 -7.63 14.16
N ASN A 33 -5.93 -7.03 13.14
CA ASN A 33 -4.53 -7.29 12.87
C ASN A 33 -3.63 -6.10 13.20
N PRO A 34 -2.51 -6.30 13.90
CA PRO A 34 -1.49 -5.27 14.04
C PRO A 34 -0.82 -5.00 12.69
N LEU A 35 -0.45 -3.74 12.45
CA LEU A 35 0.39 -3.36 11.30
C LEU A 35 1.86 -3.24 11.73
N PRO A 36 2.83 -3.60 10.85
CA PRO A 36 2.62 -4.12 9.51
C PRO A 36 2.14 -5.58 9.48
N PHE A 37 1.14 -5.85 8.65
CA PHE A 37 0.57 -7.17 8.45
C PHE A 37 1.60 -8.06 7.75
N ASN A 38 1.94 -9.19 8.36
CA ASN A 38 2.90 -10.14 7.82
C ASN A 38 2.55 -11.58 8.25
N PRO A 39 1.85 -12.34 7.39
CA PRO A 39 1.42 -13.69 7.73
C PRO A 39 2.61 -14.65 7.91
N LEU A 40 3.78 -14.38 7.34
CA LEU A 40 4.96 -15.25 7.52
C LEU A 40 5.55 -15.22 8.94
N LYS A 41 5.16 -14.24 9.76
CA LYS A 41 5.58 -14.12 11.16
C LYS A 41 4.56 -14.67 12.15
N ASP A 42 3.38 -15.04 11.66
CA ASP A 42 2.28 -15.57 12.46
C ASP A 42 1.79 -16.89 11.84
N PRO A 43 2.21 -18.05 12.40
CA PRO A 43 1.84 -19.35 11.87
C PRO A 43 0.32 -19.60 11.85
N VAL A 44 -0.44 -19.01 12.79
CA VAL A 44 -1.90 -19.19 12.85
C VAL A 44 -2.55 -18.48 11.66
N LEU A 45 -2.17 -17.22 11.44
CA LEU A 45 -2.64 -16.44 10.31
C LEU A 45 -2.19 -17.04 8.97
N TYR A 46 -0.96 -17.54 8.89
CA TYR A 46 -0.47 -18.24 7.70
C TYR A 46 -1.33 -19.46 7.37
N GLU A 47 -1.58 -20.33 8.35
CA GLU A 47 -2.41 -21.51 8.15
C GLU A 47 -3.84 -21.16 7.75
N GLU A 48 -4.41 -20.10 8.32
CA GLU A 48 -5.74 -19.62 7.95
C GLU A 48 -5.80 -19.19 6.48
N LEU A 49 -4.86 -18.36 6.03
CA LEU A 49 -4.78 -17.94 4.63
C LEU A 49 -4.63 -19.13 3.69
N MET A 50 -3.78 -20.10 4.03
CA MET A 50 -3.60 -21.31 3.22
C MET A 50 -4.85 -22.20 3.19
N LYS A 51 -5.60 -22.30 4.30
CA LYS A 51 -6.87 -23.05 4.37
C LYS A 51 -7.94 -22.41 3.47
N ASN A 52 -7.92 -21.08 3.35
CA ASN A 52 -8.89 -20.32 2.56
C ASN A 52 -8.49 -20.15 1.08
N ASP A 53 -7.33 -20.67 0.66
CA ASP A 53 -6.73 -20.44 -0.68
C ASP A 53 -6.47 -18.95 -0.96
N ASP A 54 -6.19 -18.18 0.10
CA ASP A 54 -5.88 -16.77 0.01
C ASP A 54 -4.41 -16.53 -0.35
N GLY A 55 -4.17 -15.47 -1.12
CA GLY A 55 -2.81 -15.00 -1.42
C GLY A 55 -2.11 -14.43 -0.19
N LEU A 56 -0.81 -14.68 -0.07
CA LEU A 56 0.03 -14.02 0.94
C LEU A 56 0.19 -12.54 0.60
N GLN A 57 -0.31 -11.69 1.50
CA GLN A 57 -0.23 -10.24 1.37
C GLN A 57 0.52 -9.65 2.56
N PHE A 58 1.10 -8.47 2.34
CA PHE A 58 1.89 -7.76 3.33
C PHE A 58 1.49 -6.30 3.34
N SER A 59 1.51 -5.69 4.52
CA SER A 59 1.44 -4.23 4.62
C SER A 59 2.81 -3.66 4.96
N HIS A 60 2.97 -2.36 4.72
CA HIS A 60 4.22 -1.64 4.96
C HIS A 60 3.96 -0.38 5.77
N THR A 61 5.02 0.14 6.40
CA THR A 61 4.94 1.48 6.97
C THR A 61 5.12 2.54 5.88
N MET A 62 4.59 3.74 6.10
CA MET A 62 4.85 4.87 5.18
C MET A 62 6.33 5.26 5.17
N GLU A 63 7.06 5.02 6.27
CA GLU A 63 8.51 5.24 6.31
C GLU A 63 9.24 4.31 5.33
N GLU A 64 8.84 3.05 5.22
CA GLU A 64 9.40 2.12 4.23
C GLU A 64 9.01 2.54 2.81
N GLN A 65 7.72 2.78 2.54
CA GLN A 65 7.22 3.08 1.20
C GLN A 65 7.71 4.43 0.66
N ILE A 66 7.52 5.51 1.44
CA ILE A 66 7.87 6.88 1.03
C ILE A 66 9.34 7.15 1.36
N GLY A 67 9.80 6.78 2.55
CA GLY A 67 11.18 6.98 2.95
C GLY A 67 12.16 6.20 2.06
N GLY A 68 11.78 5.03 1.54
CA GLY A 68 12.56 4.32 0.51
C GLY A 68 12.75 5.13 -0.77
N GLN A 69 11.70 5.83 -1.25
CA GLN A 69 11.79 6.70 -2.43
C GLN A 69 12.72 7.90 -2.17
N LEU A 70 12.58 8.52 -1.00
CA LEU A 70 13.42 9.66 -0.59
C LEU A 70 14.89 9.25 -0.46
N LYS A 71 15.18 8.13 0.21
CA LYS A 71 16.54 7.57 0.36
C LYS A 71 17.16 7.22 -1.00
N ALA A 72 16.36 6.79 -1.98
CA ALA A 72 16.80 6.53 -3.34
C ALA A 72 17.08 7.80 -4.18
N GLY A 73 16.87 8.99 -3.60
CA GLY A 73 17.12 10.29 -4.22
C GLY A 73 15.99 10.78 -5.13
N PHE A 74 14.79 10.21 -5.02
CA PHE A 74 13.63 10.74 -5.72
C PHE A 74 13.03 11.92 -4.96
N ARG A 75 12.57 12.92 -5.71
CA ARG A 75 11.70 13.99 -5.21
C ARG A 75 10.26 13.62 -5.51
N LEU A 76 9.43 13.53 -4.47
CA LEU A 76 7.99 13.39 -4.64
C LEU A 76 7.42 14.69 -5.20
N THR A 77 6.44 14.55 -6.09
CA THR A 77 5.80 15.67 -6.77
C THR A 77 4.29 15.64 -6.64
N GLU A 78 3.69 14.46 -6.52
CA GLU A 78 2.25 14.29 -6.26
C GLU A 78 2.04 13.06 -5.37
N LEU A 79 0.91 13.07 -4.66
CA LEU A 79 0.35 11.93 -3.92
C LEU A 79 -1.13 11.81 -4.30
N PHE A 80 -1.54 10.60 -4.64
CA PHE A 80 -2.92 10.24 -4.95
C PHE A 80 -3.39 9.21 -3.96
N GLU A 81 -4.67 9.26 -3.61
CA GLU A 81 -5.34 8.26 -2.79
C GLU A 81 -6.55 7.71 -3.55
N ASP A 82 -6.87 6.45 -3.31
CA ASP A 82 -8.05 5.82 -3.87
C ASP A 82 -8.71 4.87 -2.86
N ARG A 83 -9.99 4.59 -3.11
CA ARG A 83 -10.82 3.66 -2.35
C ARG A 83 -10.98 2.37 -3.14
N ASP A 84 -11.32 1.31 -2.43
CA ASP A 84 -11.69 0.06 -3.09
C ASP A 84 -12.96 0.22 -3.96
N ARG A 85 -13.35 -0.82 -4.68
CA ARG A 85 -14.53 -0.85 -5.56
C ARG A 85 -15.84 -0.92 -4.78
N PRO A 86 -16.95 -0.33 -5.29
CA PRO A 86 -18.24 -0.38 -4.58
C PRO A 86 -18.65 -1.82 -4.26
N GLY A 87 -19.03 -2.05 -3.00
CA GLY A 87 -19.37 -3.38 -2.50
C GLY A 87 -18.19 -4.22 -1.99
N ASN A 88 -16.94 -3.75 -2.10
CA ASN A 88 -15.77 -4.45 -1.56
C ASN A 88 -15.42 -3.95 -0.15
N GLY A 89 -16.04 -4.55 0.85
CA GLY A 89 -15.82 -4.21 2.26
C GLY A 89 -16.53 -2.94 2.73
N ARG A 90 -16.56 -2.73 4.04
CA ARG A 90 -17.16 -1.54 4.69
C ARG A 90 -16.15 -0.41 4.81
N LEU A 91 -14.87 -0.73 4.92
CA LEU A 91 -13.81 0.24 5.20
C LEU A 91 -13.72 1.34 4.12
N ARG A 92 -13.97 0.98 2.85
CA ARG A 92 -13.99 1.90 1.70
C ARG A 92 -14.86 3.13 1.89
N ASP A 93 -15.91 3.06 2.70
CA ASP A 93 -16.83 4.19 2.87
C ASP A 93 -16.27 5.19 3.89
N PHE A 94 -15.34 4.75 4.74
CA PHE A 94 -14.73 5.56 5.79
C PHE A 94 -13.36 6.10 5.40
N ALA A 95 -12.54 5.35 4.66
CA ALA A 95 -11.18 5.75 4.33
C ALA A 95 -10.70 5.25 2.95
N PRO A 96 -9.81 5.99 2.26
CA PRO A 96 -9.00 5.41 1.20
C PRO A 96 -8.03 4.38 1.78
N THR A 97 -7.80 3.31 1.03
CA THR A 97 -6.91 2.21 1.42
C THR A 97 -5.72 2.09 0.49
N TYR A 98 -5.76 2.78 -0.65
CA TYR A 98 -4.70 2.78 -1.66
C TYR A 98 -4.11 4.16 -1.81
N LEU A 99 -2.81 4.21 -2.07
CA LEU A 99 -2.08 5.43 -2.36
C LEU A 99 -1.14 5.22 -3.55
N ALA A 100 -0.89 6.29 -4.30
CA ALA A 100 0.13 6.31 -5.33
C ALA A 100 0.96 7.59 -5.25
N THR A 101 2.28 7.47 -5.32
CA THR A 101 3.17 8.63 -5.40
C THR A 101 3.66 8.83 -6.82
N ARG A 102 3.74 10.10 -7.25
CA ARG A 102 4.50 10.48 -8.44
C ARG A 102 5.82 11.08 -8.00
N ALA A 103 6.92 10.52 -8.49
CA ALA A 103 8.25 10.99 -8.15
C ALA A 103 9.14 11.18 -9.38
N VAL A 104 10.06 12.13 -9.28
CA VAL A 104 11.09 12.39 -10.29
C VAL A 104 12.46 12.27 -9.64
N LYS A 105 13.39 11.62 -10.32
CA LYS A 105 14.81 11.67 -9.94
C LYS A 105 15.46 12.86 -10.65
N PRO A 106 16.01 13.84 -9.91
CA PRO A 106 16.68 15.00 -10.50
C PRO A 106 17.85 14.63 -11.40
#